data_AF-A0A2G6TWA9-F1
#
_entry.id   AF-A0A2G6TWA9-F1
#
_cell.length_a   1.000
_cell.length_b   1.000
_cell.length_c   1.000
_cell.angle_alpha   90.00
_cell.angle_beta   90.00
_cell.angle_gamma   90.00
#
_symmetry.space_group_name_H-M   'P 1'
#
loop_
_entity.id
_entity.type
_entity.pdbx_description
1 polymer ?
#
loop_
_entity_poly.entity_id
_entity_poly.type
_entity_poly.pdbx_seq_one_letter_code
_entity_poly.pdbx_strand_id
1 'polypeptide(L)'
;MDRLQTHAWQLLTLLLAALLVWQSLARLGAERDAAQARTDLATDRQAAATAALHASERYRQREGAYRERLDFLARDSDLALARAAADADAARAAAGRLRGDLADYITAHRAAAQARAAAGQCTPDTAALDLLAELQRRADERAGALARIADDARHRGSACERAYDAGSAMIESVH
;
A
#
# COMPACT_ATOMS: atom_id res chain seq x y z
N MET A 1 43.06 86.89 35.73
CA MET A 1 42.31 86.26 34.62
C MET A 1 42.73 84.80 34.41
N ASP A 2 43.91 84.40 34.87
CA ASP A 2 44.49 83.06 34.65
C ASP A 2 43.75 81.90 35.34
N ARG A 3 43.18 82.10 36.54
CA ARG A 3 42.43 81.04 37.26
C ARG A 3 41.16 80.58 36.54
N LEU A 4 40.50 81.48 35.81
CA LEU A 4 39.29 81.17 35.04
C LEU A 4 39.62 80.32 33.79
N GLN A 5 40.75 80.59 33.13
CA GLN A 5 41.21 79.78 31.99
C GLN A 5 41.58 78.36 32.42
N THR A 6 42.25 78.19 33.57
CA THR A 6 42.58 76.85 34.09
C THR A 6 41.34 76.03 34.44
N HIS A 7 40.31 76.63 35.05
CA HIS A 7 39.06 75.91 35.36
C HIS A 7 38.26 75.57 34.08
N ALA A 8 38.24 76.46 33.09
CA ALA A 8 37.62 76.19 31.80
C ALA A 8 38.29 75.01 31.08
N TRP A 9 39.63 74.91 31.14
CA TRP A 9 40.37 73.81 30.54
C TRP A 9 40.14 72.48 31.27
N GLN A 10 40.10 72.50 32.59
CA GLN A 10 39.77 71.32 33.41
C GLN A 10 38.36 70.78 33.11
N LEU A 11 37.36 71.66 32.99
CA LEU A 11 36.00 71.25 32.64
C LEU A 11 35.93 70.65 31.24
N LEU A 12 36.66 71.21 30.28
CA LEU A 12 36.72 70.68 28.91
C LEU A 12 37.35 69.28 28.88
N THR A 13 38.44 69.05 29.63
CA THR A 13 39.06 67.72 29.71
C THR A 13 38.14 66.70 30.38
N LEU A 14 37.41 67.09 31.42
CA LEU A 14 36.46 66.20 32.10
C LEU A 14 35.29 65.85 31.20
N LEU A 15 34.76 66.82 30.46
CA LEU A 15 33.68 66.58 29.51
C LEU A 15 34.11 65.65 28.39
N LEU A 16 35.32 65.84 27.85
CA LEU A 16 35.87 64.96 26.81
C LEU A 16 36.13 63.54 27.34
N ALA A 17 36.66 63.41 28.56
CA ALA A 17 36.83 62.11 29.21
C ALA A 17 35.49 61.41 29.44
N ALA A 18 34.46 62.13 29.92
CA ALA A 18 33.12 61.58 30.09
C ALA A 18 32.51 61.11 28.77
N LEU A 19 32.72 61.86 27.68
CA LEU A 19 32.21 61.52 26.35
C LEU A 19 32.91 60.27 25.77
N LEU A 20 34.23 60.15 25.98
CA LEU A 20 34.99 58.96 25.59
C LEU A 20 34.57 57.72 26.38
N VAL A 21 34.36 57.86 27.70
CA VAL A 21 33.85 56.78 28.55
C VAL A 21 32.46 56.36 28.06
N TRP A 22 31.56 57.31 27.80
CA TRP A 22 30.23 57.02 27.26
C TRP A 22 30.29 56.28 25.92
N GLN A 23 31.12 56.73 24.98
CA GLN A 23 31.32 56.08 23.69
C GLN A 23 31.89 54.65 23.83
N SER A 24 32.84 54.45 24.75
CA SER A 24 33.39 53.11 25.01
C SER A 24 32.34 52.15 25.58
N LEU A 25 31.50 52.62 26.51
CA LEU A 25 30.43 51.81 27.09
C LEU A 25 29.37 51.46 26.04
N ALA A 26 29.00 52.43 25.19
CA ALA A 26 28.06 52.21 24.10
C ALA A 26 28.61 51.19 23.07
N ARG A 27 29.89 51.27 22.70
CA ARG A 27 30.53 50.29 21.81
C ARG A 27 30.57 48.88 22.41
N LEU A 28 30.98 48.77 23.67
CA LEU A 28 31.02 47.49 24.38
C LEU A 28 29.62 46.86 24.52
N GLY A 29 28.58 47.69 24.71
CA GLY A 29 27.18 47.25 24.65
C GLY A 29 26.82 46.68 23.28
N ALA A 30 27.07 47.46 22.21
CA ALA A 30 26.77 47.03 20.85
C ALA A 30 27.53 45.76 20.42
N GLU A 31 28.79 45.59 20.84
CA GLU A 31 29.56 44.38 20.55
C GLU A 31 29.01 43.15 21.28
N ARG A 32 28.55 43.30 22.53
CA ARG A 32 27.88 42.22 23.27
C ARG A 32 26.55 41.85 22.64
N ASP A 33 25.72 42.84 22.29
CA ASP A 33 24.44 42.62 21.63
C ASP A 33 24.63 41.92 20.27
N ALA A 34 25.64 42.34 19.50
CA ALA A 34 25.98 41.70 18.23
C ALA A 34 26.52 40.28 18.42
N ALA A 35 27.30 40.02 19.47
CA ALA A 35 27.77 38.68 19.80
C ALA A 35 26.60 37.77 20.20
N GLN A 36 25.69 38.26 21.04
CA GLN A 36 24.50 37.54 21.48
C GLN A 36 23.55 37.26 20.31
N ALA A 37 23.28 38.24 19.45
CA ALA A 37 22.47 38.05 18.26
C ALA A 37 23.04 36.98 17.30
N ARG A 38 24.38 36.88 17.20
CA ARG A 38 25.03 35.83 16.40
C ARG A 38 24.88 34.45 17.03
N THR A 39 25.00 34.33 18.36
CA THR A 39 24.81 33.05 19.05
C THR A 39 23.36 32.59 18.99
N ASP A 40 22.42 33.51 19.15
CA ASP A 40 20.98 33.23 19.07
C ASP A 40 20.63 32.76 17.65
N LEU A 41 21.07 33.49 16.62
CA LEU A 41 20.87 33.10 15.23
C LEU A 41 21.54 31.75 14.87
N ALA A 42 22.72 31.46 15.42
CA ALA A 42 23.37 30.17 15.22
C ALA A 42 22.58 29.03 15.87
N THR A 43 22.07 29.26 17.08
CA THR A 43 21.23 28.31 17.82
C THR A 43 19.92 28.06 17.09
N ASP A 44 19.25 29.11 16.61
CA ASP A 44 18.03 29.01 15.82
C ASP A 44 18.23 28.24 14.52
N ARG A 45 19.34 28.50 13.81
CA ARG A 45 19.69 27.75 12.60
C ARG A 45 19.94 26.28 12.89
N GLN A 46 20.62 25.98 13.99
CA GLN A 46 20.87 24.60 14.39
C GLN A 46 19.56 23.89 14.77
N ALA A 47 18.69 24.55 15.54
CA ALA A 47 17.37 24.02 15.89
C ALA A 47 16.48 23.81 14.65
N ALA A 48 16.50 24.74 13.69
CA ALA A 48 15.79 24.60 12.43
C ALA A 48 16.34 23.44 11.59
N ALA A 49 17.66 23.28 11.53
CA ALA A 49 18.31 22.19 10.80
C ALA A 49 17.97 20.82 11.42
N THR A 50 18.03 20.68 12.75
CA THR A 50 17.67 19.42 13.43
C THR A 50 16.18 19.12 13.29
N ALA A 51 15.31 20.12 13.42
CA ALA A 51 13.87 19.96 13.18
C ALA A 51 13.58 19.50 11.73
N ALA A 52 14.27 20.07 10.74
CA ALA A 52 14.14 19.67 9.33
C ALA A 52 14.63 18.23 9.09
N LEU A 53 15.76 17.83 9.70
CA LEU A 53 16.26 16.46 9.63
C LEU A 53 15.25 15.47 10.22
N HIS A 54 14.78 15.70 11.46
CA HIS A 54 13.78 14.85 12.09
C HIS A 54 12.45 14.80 11.33
N ALA A 55 12.02 15.92 10.72
CA ALA A 55 10.87 15.91 9.83
C ALA A 55 11.12 14.99 8.63
N SER A 56 12.27 15.13 7.95
CA SER A 56 12.62 14.31 6.80
C SER A 56 12.72 12.81 7.14
N GLU A 57 13.28 12.46 8.29
CA GLU A 57 13.38 11.08 8.77
C GLU A 57 12.00 10.49 9.05
N ARG A 58 11.11 11.25 9.71
CA ARG A 58 9.72 10.84 9.92
C ARG A 58 8.99 10.59 8.61
N TYR A 59 9.17 11.46 7.61
CA TYR A 59 8.57 11.24 6.29
C TYR A 59 9.14 9.99 5.60
N ARG A 60 10.46 9.78 5.64
CA ARG A 60 11.09 8.57 5.07
C ARG A 60 10.62 7.30 5.75
N GLN A 61 10.46 7.30 7.08
CA GLN A 61 9.95 6.14 7.82
C GLN A 61 8.49 5.84 7.44
N ARG A 62 7.64 6.88 7.36
CA ARG A 62 6.25 6.73 6.92
C ARG A 62 6.16 6.21 5.49
N GLU A 63 6.98 6.75 4.60
CA GLU A 63 7.04 6.31 3.21
C GLU A 63 7.53 4.85 3.10
N GLY A 64 8.56 4.48 3.88
CA GLY A 64 9.06 3.11 3.95
C GLY A 64 7.99 2.13 4.44
N ALA A 65 7.30 2.46 5.53
CA ALA A 65 6.19 1.65 6.05
C ALA A 65 5.04 1.53 5.05
N TYR A 66 4.73 2.60 4.32
CA TYR A 66 3.70 2.57 3.27
C TYR A 66 4.11 1.66 2.11
N ARG A 67 5.35 1.76 1.62
CA ARG A 67 5.87 0.87 0.56
C ARG A 67 5.86 -0.59 1.00
N GLU A 68 6.32 -0.90 2.20
CA GLU A 68 6.29 -2.28 2.72
C GLU A 68 4.86 -2.82 2.80
N ARG A 69 3.89 -1.99 3.21
CA ARG A 69 2.48 -2.38 3.26
C ARG A 69 1.88 -2.59 1.87
N LEU A 70 2.25 -1.78 0.89
CA LEU A 70 1.87 -2.01 -0.51
C LEU A 70 2.49 -3.30 -1.07
N ASP A 71 3.77 -3.55 -0.81
CA ASP A 71 4.46 -4.77 -1.24
C ASP A 71 3.87 -6.03 -0.58
N PHE A 72 3.45 -5.93 0.68
CA PHE A 72 2.71 -6.99 1.35
C PHE A 72 1.36 -7.24 0.67
N LEU A 73 0.57 -6.18 0.42
CA LEU A 73 -0.74 -6.29 -0.22
C LEU A 73 -0.66 -6.87 -1.63
N ALA A 74 0.35 -6.47 -2.41
CA ALA A 74 0.61 -7.02 -3.74
C ALA A 74 0.92 -8.52 -3.66
N ARG A 75 1.85 -8.93 -2.80
CA ARG A 75 2.22 -10.35 -2.61
C ARG A 75 1.06 -11.21 -2.12
N ASP A 76 0.27 -10.71 -1.17
CA ASP A 76 -0.90 -11.43 -0.66
C ASP A 76 -1.96 -11.60 -1.75
N SER A 77 -2.20 -10.56 -2.55
CA SER A 77 -3.10 -10.62 -3.71
C SER A 77 -2.63 -11.63 -4.75
N ASP A 78 -1.33 -11.65 -5.08
CA ASP A 78 -0.74 -12.61 -6.03
C ASP A 78 -0.85 -14.06 -5.52
N LEU A 79 -0.65 -14.27 -4.22
CA LEU A 79 -0.80 -15.58 -3.59
C LEU A 79 -2.26 -16.06 -3.61
N ALA A 80 -3.21 -15.17 -3.31
CA ALA A 80 -4.64 -15.47 -3.38
C ALA A 80 -5.05 -15.82 -4.82
N LEU A 81 -4.50 -15.12 -5.82
CA LEU A 81 -4.71 -15.40 -7.24
C LEU A 81 -4.17 -16.77 -7.64
N ALA A 82 -2.95 -17.09 -7.23
CA ALA A 82 -2.34 -18.39 -7.52
C ALA A 82 -3.15 -19.55 -6.91
N ARG A 83 -3.66 -19.37 -5.69
CA ARG A 83 -4.53 -20.36 -5.02
C ARG A 83 -5.85 -20.55 -5.78
N ALA A 84 -6.53 -19.45 -6.13
CA ALA A 84 -7.78 -19.51 -6.88
C ALA A 84 -7.60 -20.18 -8.25
N ALA A 85 -6.49 -19.90 -8.94
CA ALA A 85 -6.16 -20.56 -10.21
C ALA A 85 -5.91 -22.07 -10.03
N ALA A 86 -5.14 -22.46 -9.00
CA ALA A 86 -4.89 -23.86 -8.69
C ALA A 86 -6.16 -24.62 -8.33
N ASP A 87 -7.05 -24.01 -7.53
CA ASP A 87 -8.35 -24.60 -7.17
C ASP A 87 -9.24 -24.78 -8.40
N ALA A 88 -9.27 -23.79 -9.31
CA ALA A 88 -10.00 -23.88 -10.57
C ALA A 88 -9.46 -25.01 -11.47
N ASP A 89 -8.14 -25.18 -11.54
CA ASP A 89 -7.51 -26.26 -12.30
C ASP A 89 -7.79 -27.64 -11.67
N ALA A 90 -7.73 -27.75 -10.34
CA ALA A 90 -8.10 -28.97 -9.63
C ALA A 90 -9.57 -29.34 -9.87
N ALA A 91 -10.48 -28.37 -9.85
CA ALA A 91 -11.89 -28.58 -10.17
C ALA A 91 -12.10 -29.03 -11.62
N ARG A 92 -11.40 -28.42 -12.59
CA ARG A 92 -11.44 -28.86 -14.01
C ARG A 92 -10.93 -30.27 -14.19
N ALA A 93 -9.84 -30.63 -13.50
CA ALA A 93 -9.28 -31.98 -13.55
C ALA A 93 -10.25 -33.00 -12.94
N ALA A 94 -10.89 -32.69 -11.80
CA ALA A 94 -11.91 -33.54 -11.20
C ALA A 94 -13.13 -33.73 -12.12
N ALA A 95 -13.63 -32.66 -12.73
CA ALA A 95 -14.71 -32.73 -13.71
C ALA A 95 -14.33 -33.54 -14.96
N GLY A 96 -13.06 -33.45 -15.39
CA GLY A 96 -12.52 -34.25 -16.48
C GLY A 96 -12.53 -35.75 -16.17
N ARG A 97 -12.10 -36.14 -14.97
CA ARG A 97 -12.14 -37.53 -14.51
C ARG A 97 -13.57 -38.05 -14.45
N LEU A 98 -14.49 -37.30 -13.85
CA LEU A 98 -15.91 -37.69 -13.76
C LEU A 98 -16.54 -37.92 -15.14
N ARG A 99 -16.19 -37.08 -16.13
CA ARG A 99 -16.64 -37.26 -17.52
C ARG A 99 -16.08 -38.54 -18.15
N GLY A 100 -14.83 -38.88 -17.86
CA GLY A 100 -14.21 -40.15 -18.27
C GLY A 100 -14.94 -41.35 -17.66
N ASP A 101 -15.10 -41.36 -16.33
CA ASP A 101 -15.77 -42.43 -15.59
C ASP A 101 -17.21 -42.63 -16.08
N LEU A 102 -17.94 -41.54 -16.36
CA LEU A 102 -19.28 -41.59 -16.92
C LEU A 102 -19.31 -42.19 -18.34
N ALA A 103 -18.35 -41.83 -19.20
CA ALA A 103 -18.26 -42.38 -20.55
C ALA A 103 -17.97 -43.89 -20.54
N ASP A 104 -17.09 -44.34 -19.64
CA ASP A 104 -16.78 -45.76 -19.45
C ASP A 104 -17.99 -46.52 -18.92
N TYR A 105 -18.70 -45.95 -17.93
CA TYR A 105 -19.94 -46.50 -17.38
C TYR A 105 -21.01 -46.67 -18.46
N ILE A 106 -21.24 -45.64 -19.28
CA ILE A 106 -22.20 -45.69 -20.40
C ILE A 106 -21.80 -46.78 -21.39
N THR A 107 -20.52 -46.87 -21.75
CA THR A 107 -20.01 -47.86 -22.70
C THR A 107 -20.21 -49.29 -22.19
N ALA A 108 -19.88 -49.55 -20.93
CA ALA A 108 -20.10 -50.84 -20.28
C ALA A 108 -21.59 -51.20 -20.22
N HIS A 109 -22.46 -50.24 -19.88
CA HIS A 109 -23.91 -50.45 -19.85
C HIS A 109 -24.50 -50.73 -21.24
N ARG A 110 -24.04 -50.04 -22.29
CA ARG A 110 -24.45 -50.33 -23.68
C ARG A 110 -24.07 -51.76 -24.08
N ALA A 111 -22.83 -52.17 -23.81
CA ALA A 111 -22.37 -53.53 -24.12
C ALA A 111 -23.22 -54.60 -23.41
N ALA A 112 -23.54 -54.39 -22.12
CA ALA A 112 -24.40 -55.28 -21.36
C ALA A 112 -25.85 -55.32 -21.89
N ALA A 113 -26.42 -54.16 -22.26
CA ALA A 113 -27.76 -54.08 -22.84
C ALA A 113 -27.85 -54.79 -24.20
N GLN A 114 -26.84 -54.62 -25.05
CA GLN A 114 -26.74 -55.31 -26.34
C GLN A 114 -26.61 -56.82 -26.15
N ALA A 115 -25.82 -57.29 -25.17
CA ALA A 115 -25.70 -58.71 -24.87
C ALA A 115 -27.04 -59.34 -24.41
N ARG A 116 -27.81 -58.63 -23.57
CA ARG A 116 -29.16 -59.07 -23.14
C ARG A 116 -30.14 -59.11 -24.31
N ALA A 117 -30.06 -58.14 -25.22
CA ALA A 117 -30.87 -58.11 -26.43
C ALA A 117 -30.54 -59.27 -27.37
N ALA A 118 -29.25 -59.57 -27.58
CA ALA A 118 -28.81 -60.73 -28.36
C ALA A 118 -29.27 -62.06 -27.75
N ALA A 119 -29.39 -62.13 -26.42
CA ALA A 119 -29.96 -63.28 -25.69
C ALA A 119 -31.51 -63.33 -25.70
N GLY A 120 -32.19 -62.39 -26.39
CA GLY A 120 -33.65 -62.34 -26.50
C GLY A 120 -34.37 -61.90 -25.22
N GLN A 121 -33.66 -61.33 -24.25
CA GLN A 121 -34.21 -61.04 -22.92
C GLN A 121 -34.97 -59.71 -22.85
N CYS A 122 -34.60 -58.71 -23.65
CA CYS A 122 -35.23 -57.38 -23.72
C CYS A 122 -34.88 -56.65 -25.04
N THR A 123 -35.70 -55.70 -25.46
CA THR A 123 -35.33 -54.69 -26.46
C THR A 123 -34.41 -53.63 -25.82
N PRO A 124 -33.26 -53.31 -26.42
CA PRO A 124 -32.34 -52.31 -25.88
C PRO A 124 -32.86 -50.89 -26.18
N ASP A 125 -33.02 -50.05 -25.15
CA ASP A 125 -33.20 -48.61 -25.30
C ASP A 125 -32.01 -47.88 -24.69
N THR A 126 -31.06 -47.49 -25.55
CA THR A 126 -29.86 -46.73 -25.15
C THR A 126 -30.06 -45.22 -25.31
N ALA A 127 -31.13 -44.77 -25.98
CA ALA A 127 -31.31 -43.39 -26.39
C ALA A 127 -31.54 -42.46 -25.19
N ALA A 128 -32.27 -42.93 -24.17
CA ALA A 128 -32.48 -42.17 -22.93
C ALA A 128 -31.18 -41.90 -22.17
N LEU A 129 -30.27 -42.89 -22.13
CA LEU A 129 -28.98 -42.77 -21.47
C LEU A 129 -28.07 -41.78 -22.23
N ASP A 130 -28.08 -41.85 -23.56
CA ASP A 130 -27.33 -40.94 -24.43
C ASP A 130 -27.79 -39.48 -24.30
N LEU A 131 -29.11 -39.27 -24.22
CA LEU A 131 -29.69 -37.95 -23.99
C LEU A 131 -29.27 -37.37 -22.64
N LEU A 132 -29.35 -38.17 -21.57
CA LEU A 132 -28.94 -37.73 -20.22
C LEU A 132 -27.45 -37.39 -20.18
N ALA A 133 -26.60 -38.18 -20.84
CA ALA A 133 -25.17 -37.92 -20.92
C ALA A 133 -24.87 -36.61 -21.66
N GLU A 134 -25.54 -36.36 -22.78
CA GLU A 134 -25.38 -35.12 -23.55
C GLU A 134 -25.92 -33.89 -22.79
N LEU A 135 -27.05 -34.03 -22.10
CA LEU A 135 -27.59 -32.98 -21.24
C LEU A 135 -26.63 -32.64 -20.09
N GLN A 136 -26.09 -33.64 -19.42
CA GLN A 136 -25.09 -33.45 -18.37
C GLN A 136 -23.84 -32.74 -18.91
N ARG A 137 -23.34 -33.17 -20.08
CA ARG A 137 -22.18 -32.52 -20.72
C ARG A 137 -22.43 -31.04 -21.00
N ARG A 138 -23.58 -30.70 -21.58
CA ARG A 138 -23.94 -29.29 -21.88
C ARG A 138 -24.16 -28.48 -20.60
N ALA A 139 -24.77 -29.06 -19.58
CA ALA A 139 -24.97 -28.41 -18.29
C ALA A 139 -23.63 -28.08 -17.64
N ASP A 140 -22.69 -29.03 -17.61
CA ASP A 140 -21.35 -28.83 -17.05
C ASP A 140 -20.54 -27.81 -17.85
N GLU A 141 -20.61 -27.83 -19.18
CA GLU A 141 -19.96 -26.83 -20.03
C GLU A 141 -20.49 -25.41 -19.74
N ARG A 142 -21.81 -25.27 -19.58
CA ARG A 142 -22.44 -24.00 -19.26
C ARG A 142 -22.10 -23.54 -17.85
N ALA A 143 -22.11 -24.44 -16.87
CA ALA A 143 -21.71 -24.17 -15.50
C ALA A 143 -20.24 -23.71 -15.44
N GLY A 144 -19.33 -24.37 -16.17
CA GLY A 144 -17.93 -23.97 -16.28
C GLY A 144 -17.73 -22.61 -16.93
N ALA A 145 -18.55 -22.26 -17.93
CA ALA A 145 -18.53 -20.91 -18.52
C ALA A 145 -18.99 -19.84 -17.53
N LEU A 146 -20.06 -20.10 -16.77
CA LEU A 146 -20.57 -19.19 -15.73
C LEU A 146 -19.57 -19.03 -14.59
N ALA A 147 -18.94 -20.12 -14.14
CA ALA A 147 -17.91 -20.09 -13.10
C ALA A 147 -16.74 -19.18 -13.52
N ARG A 148 -16.25 -19.30 -14.77
CA ARG A 148 -15.18 -18.43 -15.29
C ARG A 148 -15.56 -16.95 -15.27
N ILE A 149 -16.80 -16.62 -15.66
CA ILE A 149 -17.29 -15.23 -15.63
C ILE A 149 -17.39 -14.73 -14.18
N ALA A 150 -17.86 -15.57 -13.25
CA ALA A 150 -17.97 -15.23 -11.84
C ALA A 150 -16.59 -15.02 -11.20
N ASP A 151 -15.62 -15.89 -11.48
CA ASP A 151 -14.24 -15.78 -10.99
C ASP A 151 -13.57 -14.49 -11.50
N ASP A 152 -13.74 -14.18 -12.79
CA ASP A 152 -13.22 -12.97 -13.42
C ASP A 152 -13.88 -11.68 -12.87
N ALA A 153 -15.20 -11.71 -12.66
CA ALA A 153 -15.91 -10.61 -12.00
C ALA A 153 -15.47 -10.42 -10.55
N ARG A 154 -15.33 -11.51 -9.78
CA ARG A 154 -14.84 -11.48 -8.41
C ARG A 154 -13.41 -10.97 -8.33
N HIS A 155 -12.56 -11.37 -9.27
CA HIS A 155 -11.17 -10.90 -9.34
C HIS A 155 -11.11 -9.37 -9.46
N ARG A 156 -11.82 -8.81 -10.46
CA ARG A 156 -11.91 -7.35 -10.64
C ARG A 156 -12.53 -6.64 -9.45
N GLY A 157 -13.64 -7.17 -8.92
CA GLY A 157 -14.34 -6.59 -7.78
C GLY A 157 -13.46 -6.52 -6.53
N SER A 158 -12.75 -7.62 -6.23
CA SER A 158 -11.89 -7.71 -5.04
C SER A 158 -10.72 -6.72 -5.08
N ALA A 159 -10.21 -6.39 -6.27
CA ALA A 159 -9.16 -5.38 -6.42
C ALA A 159 -9.71 -3.97 -6.12
N CYS A 160 -10.92 -3.66 -6.60
CA CYS A 160 -11.60 -2.40 -6.31
C CYS A 160 -11.92 -2.24 -4.81
N GLU A 161 -12.44 -3.28 -4.16
CA GLU A 161 -12.73 -3.29 -2.73
C GLU A 161 -11.46 -3.03 -1.91
N ARG A 162 -10.36 -3.75 -2.18
CA ARG A 162 -9.09 -3.54 -1.48
C ARG A 162 -8.52 -2.14 -1.68
N ALA A 163 -8.65 -1.58 -2.89
CA ALA A 163 -8.21 -0.22 -3.16
C ALA A 163 -9.04 0.81 -2.39
N TYR A 164 -10.36 0.60 -2.29
CA TYR A 164 -11.26 1.44 -1.50
C TYR A 164 -10.96 1.36 -0.01
N ASP A 165 -10.77 0.14 0.53
CA ASP A 165 -10.42 -0.09 1.94
C ASP A 165 -9.09 0.59 2.30
N ALA A 166 -8.08 0.48 1.43
CA ALA A 166 -6.80 1.14 1.61
C ALA A 166 -6.94 2.67 1.61
N GLY A 167 -7.75 3.23 0.70
CA GLY A 167 -8.04 4.66 0.64
C GLY A 167 -8.80 5.16 1.88
N SER A 168 -9.80 4.39 2.34
CA SER A 168 -10.62 4.72 3.51
C SER A 168 -9.79 4.69 4.79
N ALA A 169 -8.96 3.65 4.97
CA ALA A 169 -8.03 3.55 6.11
C ALA A 169 -7.02 4.71 6.13
N MET A 170 -6.57 5.19 4.96
CA MET A 170 -5.73 6.38 4.89
C MET A 170 -6.47 7.63 5.37
N ILE A 171 -7.71 7.85 4.95
CA ILE A 171 -8.51 9.01 5.37
C ILE A 171 -8.76 8.97 6.89
N GLU A 172 -9.10 7.81 7.44
CA GLU A 172 -9.28 7.64 8.89
C GLU A 172 -7.99 7.90 9.67
N SER A 173 -6.82 7.55 9.14
CA SER A 173 -5.53 7.80 9.82
C SER A 173 -5.09 9.26 9.87
N VAL A 174 -5.76 10.14 9.12
CA VAL A 174 -5.49 11.59 9.07
C VAL A 174 -6.38 12.37 10.05
N HIS A 175 -7.47 11.76 10.53
CA HIS A 175 -8.36 12.31 11.55
C HIS A 175 -8.02 11.81 12.96
#